data_AF-A0AAF0Q1A3-F1
#
_entry.id   AF-A0AAF0Q1A3-F1
#
_cell.length_a   1.000
_cell.length_b   1.000
_cell.length_c   1.000
_cell.angle_alpha   90.00
_cell.angle_beta   90.00
_cell.angle_gamma   90.00
#
_symmetry.space_group_name_H-M   'P 1'
#
loop_
_entity.id
_entity.type
_entity.pdbx_description
1 polymer ?
#
loop_
_entity_poly.entity_id
_entity_poly.type
_entity_poly.pdbx_seq_one_letter_code
_entity_poly.pdbx_strand_id
1 'polypeptide(L)'
;MAYSNNLLVFCFFFSLWFLSSYARTNCSDFHFNGKSYDSCSHLHTLNSFIHWNYDVPSRTVDIAFRKSERQHGRWLAWAINPTSTGMIGSQAFVALQRSDGTLEAYTSPIDTYGTTLVKGDLSFTVHDVSAQNINGQVIIFARFELPMNGSNVVNHVWQEGPLQDDDTPGSHGMSGDNLRSFGTLNFHSGKTVPISSHNVKLNSRSKIKIAHGIINAVSWGMMMPLGVVLARLRYLPLQEYYPALWFNLHIYCQSIAYFLGIAGGGLGFYLGRQSSSVKQHTCHRYIGAALLVLATLQVLAHRLRPSKEHNYRVYWNIYHWCTGYGTIIMGILNCFKGFQMMDVGIWKNAYIAFLASLAFVAAVLEVSRCYLNANKGTATPEGVSANVGIEDKA
;
A
#
# COMPACT_ATOMS: atom_id res chain seq x y z
N MET A 1 -7.84 24.19 35.04
CA MET A 1 -7.13 24.28 33.75
C MET A 1 -5.63 23.98 33.96
N ALA A 2 -5.27 22.77 34.41
CA ALA A 2 -3.88 22.45 34.82
C ALA A 2 -3.53 20.95 34.73
N TYR A 3 -4.09 20.21 33.76
CA TYR A 3 -3.74 18.80 33.53
C TYR A 3 -3.43 18.46 32.06
N SER A 4 -3.29 19.48 31.19
CA SER A 4 -3.11 19.30 29.74
C SER A 4 -1.66 19.28 29.25
N ASN A 5 -0.68 19.65 30.09
CA ASN A 5 0.69 19.91 29.61
C ASN A 5 1.71 18.78 29.87
N ASN A 6 1.39 17.78 30.70
CA ASN A 6 2.38 16.75 31.05
C ASN A 6 2.38 15.53 30.12
N LEU A 7 1.36 15.35 29.27
CA LEU A 7 1.29 14.23 28.33
C LEU A 7 2.14 14.47 27.07
N LEU A 8 2.32 15.73 26.67
CA LEU A 8 3.11 16.11 25.48
C LEU A 8 4.62 16.02 25.71
N VAL A 9 5.08 16.19 26.95
CA VAL A 9 6.52 16.13 27.30
C VAL A 9 7.02 14.68 27.39
N PHE A 10 6.16 13.73 27.76
CA PHE A 10 6.53 12.31 27.84
C PHE A 10 6.68 11.64 26.46
N CYS A 11 6.00 12.16 25.42
CA CYS A 11 6.13 11.68 24.04
C CYS A 11 7.43 12.13 23.34
N PHE A 12 8.12 13.16 23.84
CA PHE A 12 9.32 13.70 23.22
C PHE A 12 10.62 13.00 23.64
N PHE A 13 10.63 12.29 24.79
CA PHE A 13 11.83 11.60 25.30
C PHE A 13 11.89 10.10 24.93
N PHE A 14 10.79 9.49 24.49
CA PHE A 14 10.77 8.08 24.07
C PHE A 14 11.19 7.86 22.61
N SER A 15 11.29 8.93 21.81
CA SER A 15 11.72 8.88 20.40
C SER A 15 13.24 8.83 20.22
N LEU A 16 14.02 9.01 21.30
CA LEU A 16 15.48 9.02 21.26
C LEU A 16 16.14 7.67 21.61
N TRP A 17 15.35 6.64 21.96
CA TRP A 17 15.87 5.33 22.37
C TRP A 17 15.79 4.23 21.29
N PHE A 18 15.43 4.59 20.06
CA PHE A 18 15.50 3.69 18.89
C PHE A 18 16.40 4.27 17.80
N LEU A 19 17.60 4.72 18.17
CA LEU A 19 18.71 4.79 17.22
C LEU A 19 19.45 3.45 17.28
N SER A 20 18.87 2.43 16.63
CA SER A 20 19.67 1.25 16.26
C SER A 20 20.82 1.76 15.40
N SER A 21 22.03 1.73 15.95
CA SER A 21 23.25 2.01 15.23
C SER A 21 23.46 0.89 14.22
N TYR A 22 22.84 1.00 13.03
CA TYR A 22 23.30 0.22 11.89
C TYR A 22 24.69 0.75 11.57
N ALA A 23 25.72 0.00 11.95
CA ALA A 23 27.07 0.24 11.48
C ALA A 23 27.01 0.26 9.93
N ARG A 24 27.21 1.44 9.36
CA ARG A 24 27.24 1.65 7.92
C ARG A 24 28.56 1.05 7.44
N THR A 25 28.60 -0.24 7.11
CA THR A 25 29.76 -0.80 6.40
C THR A 25 29.90 -0.05 5.10
N ASN A 26 30.97 0.73 4.95
CA ASN A 26 31.24 1.45 3.74
C ASN A 26 31.40 0.46 2.58
N CYS A 27 30.79 0.83 1.46
CA CYS A 27 30.79 0.02 0.24
C CYS A 27 32.22 -0.33 -0.20
N SER A 28 33.14 0.62 -0.05
CA SER A 28 34.56 0.59 -0.41
C SER A 28 35.44 -0.37 0.38
N ASP A 29 35.01 -0.80 1.57
CA ASP A 29 35.89 -1.52 2.50
C ASP A 29 35.91 -3.03 2.22
N PHE A 30 35.17 -3.47 1.18
CA PHE A 30 35.07 -4.87 0.81
C PHE A 30 36.21 -5.28 -0.12
N HIS A 31 37.03 -6.23 0.30
CA HIS A 31 38.12 -6.77 -0.50
C HIS A 31 37.66 -7.97 -1.32
N PHE A 32 37.91 -7.92 -2.63
CA PHE A 32 37.73 -9.06 -3.53
C PHE A 32 39.05 -9.78 -3.72
N ASN A 33 39.00 -11.11 -3.84
CA ASN A 33 40.18 -11.92 -4.09
C ASN A 33 40.69 -11.69 -5.53
N GLY A 34 41.72 -10.85 -5.69
CA GLY A 34 42.37 -10.60 -6.98
C GLY A 34 41.58 -9.72 -7.96
N LYS A 35 40.51 -9.06 -7.51
CA LYS A 35 39.74 -8.07 -8.30
C LYS A 35 39.65 -6.75 -7.51
N SER A 36 39.59 -5.62 -8.21
CA SER A 36 39.38 -4.30 -7.62
C SER A 36 38.35 -3.53 -8.44
N TYR A 37 37.57 -2.69 -7.77
CA TYR A 37 36.52 -1.90 -8.39
C TYR A 37 36.65 -0.42 -8.03
N ASP A 38 36.57 0.45 -9.04
CA ASP A 38 36.72 1.90 -8.92
C ASP A 38 35.47 2.56 -8.35
N SER A 39 34.30 1.96 -8.61
CA SER A 39 33.00 2.48 -8.20
C SER A 39 32.22 1.47 -7.39
N CYS A 40 31.45 1.98 -6.42
CA CYS A 40 30.63 1.18 -5.53
C CYS A 40 29.37 1.92 -5.10
N SER A 41 28.28 1.20 -4.93
CA SER A 41 27.07 1.72 -4.30
C SER A 41 26.37 0.70 -3.41
N HIS A 42 25.89 1.19 -2.26
CA HIS A 42 24.95 0.47 -1.42
C HIS A 42 23.52 0.72 -1.91
N LEU A 43 22.83 -0.36 -2.28
CA LEU A 43 21.47 -0.30 -2.78
C LEU A 43 20.49 -0.11 -1.61
N HIS A 44 19.37 0.54 -1.87
CA HIS A 44 18.47 0.98 -0.80
C HIS A 44 17.62 -0.14 -0.18
N THR A 45 17.69 -1.36 -0.70
CA THR A 45 16.91 -2.52 -0.25
C THR A 45 17.72 -3.81 -0.33
N LEU A 46 17.27 -4.82 0.41
CA LEU A 46 17.83 -6.18 0.43
C LEU A 46 19.28 -6.27 0.89
N ASN A 47 19.84 -5.23 1.53
CA ASN A 47 21.24 -5.20 2.00
C ASN A 47 22.23 -5.62 0.89
N SER A 48 21.98 -5.11 -0.31
CA SER A 48 22.72 -5.41 -1.52
C SER A 48 23.68 -4.27 -1.88
N PHE A 49 24.80 -4.63 -2.49
CA PHE A 49 25.82 -3.68 -2.93
C PHE A 49 26.22 -4.03 -4.35
N ILE A 50 26.55 -3.02 -5.14
CA ILE A 50 27.08 -3.20 -6.48
C ILE A 50 28.39 -2.44 -6.62
N HIS A 51 29.38 -3.13 -7.18
CA HIS A 51 30.71 -2.61 -7.49
C HIS A 51 30.91 -2.74 -8.98
N TRP A 52 31.62 -1.79 -9.60
CA TRP A 52 31.87 -1.87 -11.02
C TRP A 52 33.10 -1.09 -11.48
N ASN A 53 33.64 -1.54 -12.61
CA ASN A 53 34.56 -0.80 -13.48
C ASN A 53 33.87 -0.60 -14.83
N TYR A 54 34.11 0.54 -15.46
CA TYR A 54 33.56 0.83 -16.78
C TYR A 54 34.65 1.25 -17.74
N ASP A 55 34.88 0.43 -18.77
CA ASP A 55 35.79 0.74 -19.85
C ASP A 55 35.05 1.51 -20.96
N VAL A 56 35.29 2.82 -21.02
CA VAL A 56 34.58 3.74 -21.92
C VAL A 56 34.79 3.39 -23.41
N PRO A 57 36.01 3.10 -23.90
CA PRO A 57 36.24 2.78 -25.31
C PRO A 57 35.53 1.51 -25.79
N SER A 58 35.59 0.42 -25.02
CA SER A 58 34.92 -0.85 -25.38
C SER A 58 33.45 -0.91 -24.93
N ARG A 59 33.00 0.04 -24.10
CA ARG A 59 31.69 0.04 -23.44
C ARG A 59 31.42 -1.22 -22.62
N THR A 60 32.49 -1.84 -22.14
CA THR A 60 32.44 -3.04 -21.31
C THR A 60 32.35 -2.65 -19.84
N VAL A 61 31.49 -3.35 -19.11
CA VAL A 61 31.35 -3.22 -17.66
C VAL A 61 31.78 -4.52 -17.01
N ASP A 62 32.64 -4.42 -16.00
CA ASP A 62 32.88 -5.48 -15.03
C ASP A 62 32.11 -5.13 -13.76
N ILE A 63 31.26 -6.04 -13.26
CA ILE A 63 30.53 -5.85 -12.01
C ILE A 63 30.90 -6.88 -10.95
N ALA A 64 30.67 -6.51 -9.70
CA ALA A 64 30.42 -7.43 -8.60
C ALA A 64 29.16 -7.00 -7.84
N PHE A 65 28.07 -7.73 -8.01
CA PHE A 65 26.86 -7.57 -7.22
C PHE A 65 26.92 -8.51 -6.01
N ARG A 66 26.92 -7.95 -4.81
CA ARG A 66 27.05 -8.73 -3.57
C ARG A 66 25.89 -8.53 -2.62
N LYS A 67 25.58 -9.58 -1.88
CA LYS A 67 24.62 -9.55 -0.78
C LYS A 67 25.12 -10.43 0.36
N SER A 68 24.87 -9.98 1.59
CA SER A 68 25.07 -10.82 2.77
C SER A 68 24.04 -11.94 2.76
N GLU A 69 24.51 -13.19 2.62
CA GLU A 69 23.65 -14.36 2.60
C GLU A 69 24.31 -15.46 3.43
N ARG A 70 23.63 -15.85 4.52
CA ARG A 70 24.10 -16.86 5.48
C ARG A 70 23.33 -18.17 5.34
N GLN A 71 22.31 -18.22 4.49
CA GLN A 71 21.47 -19.39 4.26
C GLN A 71 21.76 -20.00 2.90
N HIS A 72 21.95 -21.32 2.86
CA HIS A 72 21.99 -22.11 1.63
C HIS A 72 20.57 -22.33 1.08
N GLY A 73 20.48 -22.87 -0.15
CA GLY A 73 19.19 -23.16 -0.79
C GLY A 73 18.48 -21.90 -1.27
N ARG A 74 19.23 -20.92 -1.79
CA ARG A 74 18.71 -19.61 -2.21
C ARG A 74 19.33 -19.19 -3.54
N TRP A 75 18.61 -18.35 -4.27
CA TRP A 75 19.12 -17.67 -5.45
C TRP A 75 19.20 -16.17 -5.21
N LEU A 76 20.17 -15.55 -5.88
CA LEU A 76 20.40 -14.11 -5.93
C LEU A 76 20.45 -13.69 -7.39
N ALA A 77 19.81 -12.58 -7.74
CA ALA A 77 19.86 -12.07 -9.10
C ALA A 77 20.03 -10.55 -9.13
N TRP A 78 20.83 -10.09 -10.09
CA TRP A 78 20.89 -8.70 -10.51
C TRP A 78 20.65 -8.65 -12.01
N ALA A 79 19.83 -7.72 -12.47
CA ALA A 79 19.40 -7.68 -13.86
C ALA A 79 19.33 -6.26 -14.41
N ILE A 80 19.55 -6.15 -15.71
CA ILE A 80 19.32 -4.93 -16.48
C ILE A 80 18.01 -5.07 -17.23
N ASN A 81 17.18 -4.02 -17.21
CA ASN A 81 16.01 -3.95 -18.06
C ASN A 81 16.19 -2.84 -19.12
N PRO A 82 16.46 -3.19 -20.38
CA PRO A 82 16.70 -2.20 -21.43
C PRO A 82 15.45 -1.41 -21.84
N THR A 83 14.25 -1.89 -21.52
CA THR A 83 12.99 -1.35 -22.06
C THR A 83 12.07 -0.74 -21.01
N SER A 84 12.23 -1.10 -19.74
CA SER A 84 11.34 -0.75 -18.63
C SER A 84 12.10 -0.66 -17.30
N THR A 85 11.41 -0.31 -16.21
CA THR A 85 11.97 -0.23 -14.86
C THR A 85 11.56 -1.39 -13.94
N GLY A 86 10.73 -2.32 -14.44
CA GLY A 86 10.19 -3.45 -13.68
C GLY A 86 10.80 -4.81 -14.04
N MET A 87 10.24 -5.88 -13.49
CA MET A 87 10.74 -7.25 -13.68
C MET A 87 10.64 -7.75 -15.14
N ILE A 88 9.49 -7.57 -15.80
CA ILE A 88 9.29 -8.04 -17.19
C ILE A 88 10.19 -7.26 -18.15
N GLY A 89 10.94 -7.99 -18.99
CA GLY A 89 11.94 -7.47 -19.90
C GLY A 89 13.34 -7.39 -19.29
N SER A 90 13.51 -7.82 -18.03
CA SER A 90 14.81 -7.85 -17.38
C SER A 90 15.68 -8.98 -17.90
N GLN A 91 16.98 -8.75 -17.91
CA GLN A 91 18.00 -9.66 -18.39
C GLN A 91 18.99 -9.86 -17.25
N ALA A 92 18.89 -11.03 -16.62
CA ALA A 92 19.43 -11.28 -15.31
C ALA A 92 20.75 -12.04 -15.35
N PHE A 93 21.62 -11.68 -14.42
CA PHE A 93 22.73 -12.49 -13.95
C PHE A 93 22.30 -13.12 -12.63
N VAL A 94 22.36 -14.44 -12.56
CA VAL A 94 21.83 -15.24 -11.45
C VAL A 94 22.98 -15.97 -10.79
N ALA A 95 23.01 -15.96 -9.46
CA ALA A 95 23.74 -16.91 -8.64
C ALA A 95 22.75 -17.84 -7.95
N LEU A 96 22.96 -19.14 -8.11
CA LEU A 96 22.17 -20.19 -7.50
C LEU A 96 23.04 -20.90 -6.47
N GLN A 97 22.68 -20.76 -5.19
CA GLN A 97 23.37 -21.42 -4.07
C GLN A 97 22.55 -22.63 -3.62
N ARG A 98 22.99 -23.83 -4.03
CA ARG A 98 22.33 -25.08 -3.66
C ARG A 98 22.46 -25.36 -2.17
N SER A 99 21.67 -26.32 -1.69
CA SER A 99 21.65 -26.72 -0.29
C SER A 99 22.98 -27.29 0.21
N ASP A 100 23.78 -27.87 -0.68
CA ASP A 100 25.14 -28.37 -0.41
C ASP A 100 26.22 -27.27 -0.37
N GLY A 101 25.82 -26.01 -0.60
CA GLY A 101 26.71 -24.85 -0.63
C GLY A 101 27.37 -24.59 -1.98
N THR A 102 27.16 -25.45 -2.99
CA THR A 102 27.66 -25.21 -4.34
C THR A 102 27.01 -23.98 -4.95
N LEU A 103 27.82 -23.20 -5.68
CA LEU A 103 27.40 -21.97 -6.33
C LEU A 103 27.53 -22.12 -7.84
N GLU A 104 26.43 -21.86 -8.54
CA GLU A 104 26.39 -21.75 -9.99
C GLU A 104 26.02 -20.33 -10.39
N ALA A 105 26.61 -19.84 -11.47
CA ALA A 105 26.25 -18.54 -12.04
C ALA A 105 25.90 -18.69 -13.51
N TYR A 106 24.87 -17.97 -13.95
CA TYR A 106 24.41 -18.00 -15.33
C TYR A 106 23.54 -16.78 -15.67
N THR A 107 23.19 -16.64 -16.94
CA THR A 107 22.29 -15.59 -17.44
C THR A 107 20.88 -16.10 -17.66
N SER A 108 19.87 -15.25 -17.46
CA SER A 108 18.47 -15.60 -17.65
C SER A 108 17.64 -14.42 -18.19
N PRO A 109 16.99 -14.55 -19.35
CA PRO A 109 16.01 -13.57 -19.83
C PRO A 109 14.67 -13.72 -19.08
N ILE A 110 14.09 -12.60 -18.63
CA ILE A 110 12.83 -12.57 -17.87
C ILE A 110 11.76 -11.84 -18.68
N ASP A 111 10.82 -12.59 -19.24
CA ASP A 111 9.70 -12.09 -20.03
C ASP A 111 8.34 -12.21 -19.32
N THR A 112 8.27 -13.00 -18.25
CA THR A 112 7.06 -13.28 -17.47
C THR A 112 7.28 -13.21 -15.97
N TYR A 113 6.20 -12.91 -15.22
CA TYR A 113 6.21 -12.97 -13.75
C TYR A 113 6.36 -14.40 -13.20
N GLY A 114 6.02 -15.41 -14.00
CA GLY A 114 6.11 -16.83 -13.62
C GLY A 114 7.44 -17.49 -13.96
N THR A 115 8.53 -16.73 -14.08
CA THR A 115 9.85 -17.27 -14.43
C THR A 115 10.40 -18.18 -13.33
N THR A 116 11.11 -19.23 -13.73
CA THR A 116 11.94 -20.08 -12.86
C THR A 116 13.44 -19.77 -13.03
N LEU A 117 13.76 -18.57 -13.55
CA LEU A 117 15.11 -18.15 -13.89
C LEU A 117 15.82 -19.18 -14.78
N VAL A 118 15.16 -19.58 -15.87
CA VAL A 118 15.71 -20.53 -16.85
C VAL A 118 16.96 -19.94 -17.49
N LYS A 119 18.03 -20.74 -17.60
CA LYS A 119 19.27 -20.34 -18.26
C LYS A 119 19.02 -19.99 -19.72
N GLY A 120 19.56 -18.85 -20.17
CA GLY A 120 19.43 -18.40 -21.55
C GLY A 120 20.28 -17.17 -21.85
N ASP A 121 20.41 -16.88 -23.14
CA ASP A 121 21.23 -15.78 -23.62
C ASP A 121 20.54 -14.43 -23.42
N LEU A 122 21.36 -13.40 -23.23
CA LEU A 122 20.92 -12.01 -23.12
C LEU A 122 20.97 -11.34 -24.51
N SER A 123 20.21 -10.27 -24.70
CA SER A 123 20.19 -9.48 -25.92
C SER A 123 21.45 -8.63 -26.12
N PHE A 124 22.38 -8.65 -25.18
CA PHE A 124 23.65 -7.94 -25.23
C PHE A 124 24.79 -8.90 -24.89
N THR A 125 25.99 -8.59 -25.39
CA THR A 125 27.16 -9.46 -25.25
C THR A 125 27.55 -9.63 -23.79
N VAL A 126 27.62 -10.88 -23.34
CA VAL A 126 28.17 -11.27 -22.03
C VAL A 126 29.45 -12.05 -22.27
N HIS A 127 30.57 -11.56 -21.71
CA HIS A 127 31.88 -12.18 -21.84
C HIS A 127 32.16 -13.18 -20.72
N ASP A 128 31.69 -12.89 -19.51
CA ASP A 128 31.89 -13.75 -18.33
C ASP A 128 30.74 -13.60 -17.34
N VAL A 129 30.41 -14.70 -16.67
CA VAL A 129 29.52 -14.73 -15.51
C VAL A 129 30.01 -15.79 -14.53
N SER A 130 30.23 -15.41 -13.29
CA SER A 130 30.69 -16.32 -12.24
C SER A 130 30.13 -15.90 -10.88
N ALA A 131 30.13 -16.80 -9.90
CA ALA A 131 29.69 -16.49 -8.55
C ALA A 131 30.66 -17.07 -7.52
N GLN A 132 30.79 -16.37 -6.39
CA GLN A 132 31.61 -16.82 -5.27
C GLN A 132 30.92 -16.50 -3.94
N ASN A 133 31.27 -17.26 -2.91
CA ASN A 133 30.96 -16.91 -1.53
C ASN A 133 32.25 -16.46 -0.84
N ILE A 134 32.33 -15.18 -0.46
CA ILE A 134 33.46 -14.63 0.30
C ILE A 134 32.94 -14.19 1.65
N ASN A 135 33.37 -14.85 2.73
CA ASN A 135 33.02 -14.51 4.12
C ASN A 135 31.49 -14.40 4.37
N GLY A 136 30.69 -15.29 3.78
CA GLY A 136 29.23 -15.27 3.91
C GLY A 136 28.54 -14.19 3.08
N GLN A 137 29.21 -13.70 2.03
CA GLN A 137 28.62 -12.84 1.01
C GLN A 137 28.57 -13.61 -0.30
N VAL A 138 27.38 -13.79 -0.86
CA VAL A 138 27.22 -14.30 -2.23
C VAL A 138 27.45 -13.13 -3.19
N ILE A 139 28.34 -13.34 -4.16
CA ILE A 139 28.78 -12.31 -5.11
C ILE A 139 28.59 -12.86 -6.52
N ILE A 140 27.90 -12.09 -7.35
CA ILE A 140 27.78 -12.31 -8.79
C ILE A 140 28.80 -11.41 -9.48
N PHE A 141 29.73 -12.03 -10.20
CA PHE A 141 30.64 -11.35 -11.10
C PHE A 141 30.12 -11.47 -12.52
N ALA A 142 30.15 -10.38 -13.27
CA ALA A 142 29.84 -10.43 -14.70
C ALA A 142 30.64 -9.40 -15.48
N ARG A 143 30.97 -9.74 -16.72
CA ARG A 143 31.58 -8.84 -17.70
C ARG A 143 30.71 -8.80 -18.95
N PHE A 144 30.23 -7.63 -19.35
CA PHE A 144 29.28 -7.49 -20.46
C PHE A 144 29.35 -6.12 -21.14
N GLU A 145 28.83 -6.04 -22.36
CA GLU A 145 28.69 -4.79 -23.10
C GLU A 145 27.36 -4.10 -22.79
N LEU A 146 27.37 -2.77 -22.64
CA LEU A 146 26.15 -2.02 -22.30
C LEU A 146 25.09 -2.09 -23.43
N PRO A 147 23.84 -2.49 -23.12
CA PRO A 147 22.79 -2.75 -24.12
C PRO A 147 22.24 -1.51 -24.83
N MET A 148 22.48 -0.30 -24.33
CA MET A 148 21.84 0.93 -24.84
C MET A 148 22.81 1.76 -25.64
N ASN A 149 22.62 1.94 -26.96
CA ASN A 149 23.47 2.78 -27.80
C ASN A 149 23.53 4.23 -27.28
N GLY A 150 24.70 4.64 -26.76
CA GLY A 150 24.99 6.00 -26.31
C GLY A 150 24.57 6.37 -24.89
N SER A 151 23.83 5.51 -24.16
CA SER A 151 23.50 5.75 -22.75
C SER A 151 24.40 4.94 -21.82
N ASN A 152 24.98 5.62 -20.83
CA ASN A 152 25.69 4.99 -19.70
C ASN A 152 24.74 4.69 -18.53
N VAL A 153 23.45 5.01 -18.66
CA VAL A 153 22.42 4.80 -17.66
C VAL A 153 21.58 3.58 -18.03
N VAL A 154 21.44 2.66 -17.08
CA VAL A 154 20.56 1.48 -17.19
C VAL A 154 19.49 1.49 -16.13
N ASN A 155 18.34 0.90 -16.44
CA ASN A 155 17.41 0.46 -15.39
C ASN A 155 17.90 -0.89 -14.89
N HIS A 156 18.02 -1.02 -13.57
CA HIS A 156 18.38 -2.29 -12.96
C HIS A 156 17.36 -2.73 -11.92
N VAL A 157 17.28 -4.04 -11.73
CA VAL A 157 16.46 -4.68 -10.69
C VAL A 157 17.31 -5.74 -10.00
N TRP A 158 17.06 -5.98 -8.72
CA TRP A 158 17.73 -7.03 -7.98
C TRP A 158 16.75 -7.78 -7.10
N GLN A 159 16.96 -9.08 -6.95
CA GLN A 159 16.08 -9.95 -6.18
C GLN A 159 16.84 -11.08 -5.53
N GLU A 160 16.18 -11.67 -4.54
CA GLU A 160 16.57 -12.92 -3.92
C GLU A 160 15.34 -13.81 -3.74
N GLY A 161 15.53 -15.12 -3.68
CA GLY A 161 14.45 -16.05 -3.39
C GLY A 161 14.94 -17.42 -2.96
N PRO A 162 14.03 -18.28 -2.46
CA PRO A 162 14.36 -19.64 -2.08
C PRO A 162 14.56 -20.52 -3.31
N LEU A 163 15.33 -21.60 -3.15
CA LEU A 163 15.25 -22.76 -4.02
C LEU A 163 14.14 -23.70 -3.52
N GLN A 164 13.56 -24.44 -4.46
CA GLN A 164 12.65 -25.54 -4.18
C GLN A 164 13.46 -26.81 -3.87
N ASP A 165 12.79 -27.89 -3.47
CA ASP A 165 13.43 -29.16 -3.08
C ASP A 165 14.23 -29.80 -4.23
N ASP A 166 13.94 -29.44 -5.47
CA ASP A 166 14.64 -29.87 -6.69
C ASP A 166 15.74 -28.89 -7.14
N ASP A 167 16.18 -28.00 -6.25
CA ASP A 167 17.13 -26.91 -6.49
C ASP A 167 16.70 -25.90 -7.58
N THR A 168 15.41 -25.88 -7.96
CA THR A 168 14.91 -24.88 -8.91
C THR A 168 14.56 -23.56 -8.23
N PRO A 169 14.80 -22.39 -8.87
CA PRO A 169 14.44 -21.10 -8.32
C PRO A 169 12.93 -20.94 -8.05
N GLY A 170 12.58 -20.71 -6.79
CA GLY A 170 11.25 -20.34 -6.35
C GLY A 170 10.98 -18.84 -6.47
N SER A 171 9.72 -18.45 -6.26
CA SER A 171 9.32 -17.03 -6.33
C SER A 171 9.98 -16.19 -5.23
N HIS A 172 10.47 -14.99 -5.59
CA HIS A 172 10.95 -14.02 -4.61
C HIS A 172 9.79 -13.45 -3.77
N GLY A 173 10.12 -12.76 -2.67
CA GLY A 173 9.13 -12.06 -1.86
C GLY A 173 8.32 -11.06 -2.69
N MET A 174 7.00 -11.02 -2.50
CA MET A 174 6.10 -10.10 -3.22
C MET A 174 5.70 -8.88 -2.39
N SER A 175 6.54 -8.48 -1.44
CA SER A 175 6.32 -7.35 -0.54
C SER A 175 7.64 -6.66 -0.17
N GLY A 176 7.53 -5.51 0.48
CA GLY A 176 8.60 -4.80 1.17
C GLY A 176 9.76 -4.42 0.27
N ASP A 177 10.95 -4.83 0.68
CA ASP A 177 12.20 -4.55 -0.02
C ASP A 177 12.21 -5.15 -1.42
N ASN A 178 11.64 -6.34 -1.64
CA ASN A 178 11.58 -6.96 -2.95
C ASN A 178 10.82 -6.08 -3.96
N LEU A 179 9.66 -5.51 -3.60
CA LEU A 179 8.92 -4.62 -4.51
C LEU A 179 9.60 -3.26 -4.74
N ARG A 180 10.58 -2.90 -3.91
CA ARG A 180 11.34 -1.66 -4.00
C ARG A 180 12.72 -1.86 -4.63
N SER A 181 13.12 -3.08 -4.97
CA SER A 181 14.47 -3.42 -5.45
C SER A 181 14.66 -3.16 -6.94
N PHE A 182 14.53 -1.89 -7.31
CA PHE A 182 14.76 -1.39 -8.66
C PHE A 182 15.30 0.05 -8.61
N GLY A 183 16.03 0.44 -9.64
CA GLY A 183 16.72 1.73 -9.66
C GLY A 183 17.24 2.10 -11.04
N THR A 184 17.94 3.22 -11.13
CA THR A 184 18.82 3.53 -12.26
C THR A 184 20.26 3.58 -11.82
N LEU A 185 21.15 3.07 -12.68
CA LEU A 185 22.58 3.06 -12.45
C LEU A 185 23.30 3.70 -13.64
N ASN A 186 24.11 4.71 -13.35
CA ASN A 186 24.99 5.34 -14.34
C ASN A 186 26.42 4.82 -14.16
N PHE A 187 26.88 4.01 -15.10
CA PHE A 187 28.20 3.38 -15.03
C PHE A 187 29.36 4.37 -15.18
N HIS A 188 29.14 5.53 -15.81
CA HIS A 188 30.19 6.53 -16.01
C HIS A 188 30.32 7.49 -14.82
N SER A 189 29.21 7.96 -14.25
CA SER A 189 29.26 8.96 -13.16
C SER A 189 29.36 8.38 -11.75
N GLY A 190 29.35 7.05 -11.59
CA GLY A 190 29.42 6.45 -10.26
C GLY A 190 28.08 6.48 -9.49
N LYS A 191 27.02 7.11 -10.03
CA LYS A 191 25.80 7.41 -9.30
C LYS A 191 24.72 6.36 -9.51
N THR A 192 24.29 5.74 -8.42
CA THR A 192 22.99 5.06 -8.32
C THR A 192 21.96 6.05 -7.82
N VAL A 193 20.84 6.18 -8.53
CA VAL A 193 19.71 6.99 -8.07
C VAL A 193 18.59 6.01 -7.73
N PRO A 194 18.23 5.83 -6.44
CA PRO A 194 16.97 5.18 -6.12
C PRO A 194 15.89 6.01 -6.82
N ILE A 195 14.98 5.34 -7.50
CA ILE A 195 13.93 6.04 -8.22
C ILE A 195 12.96 6.62 -7.18
N SER A 196 13.26 7.83 -6.71
CA SER A 196 12.35 8.62 -5.89
C SER A 196 11.09 8.88 -6.72
N SER A 197 9.93 8.59 -6.14
CA SER A 197 8.57 8.74 -6.71
C SER A 197 8.29 10.10 -7.38
N HIS A 198 9.17 11.09 -7.28
CA HIS A 198 8.96 12.47 -7.69
C HIS A 198 9.34 12.78 -9.15
N ASN A 199 10.14 11.96 -9.84
CA ASN A 199 10.58 12.23 -11.22
C ASN A 199 10.36 11.08 -12.22
N VAL A 200 9.53 10.09 -11.86
CA VAL A 200 9.07 9.07 -12.82
C VAL A 200 7.85 9.61 -13.54
N LYS A 201 7.87 9.64 -14.87
CA LYS A 201 6.61 9.56 -15.63
C LYS A 201 5.99 8.20 -15.29
N LEU A 202 5.21 8.11 -14.22
CA LEU A 202 4.50 6.87 -13.88
C LEU A 202 3.77 6.40 -15.14
N ASN A 203 3.95 5.13 -15.51
CA ASN A 203 3.15 4.57 -16.58
C ASN A 203 1.66 4.75 -16.25
N SER A 204 0.84 4.93 -17.29
CA SER A 204 -0.58 5.29 -17.13
C SER A 204 -1.31 4.36 -16.15
N ARG A 205 -1.00 3.06 -16.21
CA ARG A 205 -1.55 2.04 -15.31
C ARG A 205 -1.26 2.29 -13.83
N SER A 206 -0.04 2.65 -13.47
CA SER A 206 0.33 2.89 -12.06
C SER A 206 -0.33 4.15 -11.51
N LYS A 207 -0.49 5.19 -12.34
CA LYS A 207 -1.28 6.38 -11.99
C LYS A 207 -2.74 6.00 -11.70
N ILE A 208 -3.35 5.17 -12.55
CA ILE A 208 -4.73 4.70 -12.37
C ILE A 208 -4.86 3.82 -11.11
N LYS A 209 -3.88 2.95 -10.81
CA LYS A 209 -3.86 2.16 -9.56
C LYS A 209 -3.84 3.06 -8.32
N ILE A 210 -2.96 4.06 -8.31
CA ILE A 210 -2.86 5.01 -7.19
C ILE A 210 -4.15 5.82 -7.06
N ALA A 211 -4.68 6.35 -8.17
CA ALA A 211 -5.94 7.09 -8.18
C ALA A 211 -7.11 6.24 -7.66
N HIS A 212 -7.25 5.00 -8.13
CA HIS A 212 -8.24 4.03 -7.63
C HIS A 212 -8.10 3.83 -6.11
N GLY A 213 -6.88 3.62 -5.62
CA GLY A 213 -6.61 3.41 -4.19
C GLY A 213 -6.99 4.63 -3.35
N ILE A 214 -6.56 5.82 -3.74
CA ILE A 214 -6.84 7.08 -3.01
C ILE A 214 -8.35 7.38 -3.01
N ILE A 215 -8.99 7.37 -4.18
CA ILE A 215 -10.42 7.70 -4.32
C ILE A 215 -11.28 6.74 -3.49
N ASN A 216 -10.98 5.44 -3.50
CA ASN A 216 -11.74 4.45 -2.75
C ASN A 216 -11.44 4.45 -1.25
N ALA A 217 -10.20 4.74 -0.83
CA ALA A 217 -9.88 4.91 0.58
C ALA A 217 -10.61 6.11 1.18
N VAL A 218 -10.65 7.24 0.47
CA VAL A 218 -11.38 8.44 0.91
C VAL A 218 -12.90 8.19 0.90
N SER A 219 -13.45 7.65 -0.19
CA SER A 219 -14.91 7.45 -0.30
C SER A 219 -15.42 6.33 0.61
N TRP A 220 -15.07 5.08 0.30
CA TRP A 220 -15.59 3.90 1.00
C TRP A 220 -14.95 3.72 2.38
N GLY A 221 -13.67 4.03 2.52
CA GLY A 221 -12.94 3.82 3.77
C GLY A 221 -13.18 4.91 4.81
N MET A 222 -13.23 6.18 4.41
CA MET A 222 -13.30 7.30 5.34
C MET A 222 -14.68 7.96 5.41
N MET A 223 -15.24 8.37 4.28
CA MET A 223 -16.47 9.16 4.26
C MET A 223 -17.71 8.32 4.63
N MET A 224 -17.78 7.06 4.20
CA MET A 224 -18.90 6.16 4.55
C MET A 224 -19.07 5.96 6.08
N PRO A 225 -18.04 5.57 6.86
CA PRO A 225 -18.17 5.50 8.31
C PRO A 225 -18.34 6.88 8.96
N LEU A 226 -17.67 7.92 8.45
CA LEU A 226 -17.85 9.29 8.95
C LEU A 226 -19.32 9.75 8.85
N GLY A 227 -19.98 9.50 7.71
CA GLY A 227 -21.39 9.84 7.52
C GLY A 227 -22.31 9.19 8.55
N VAL A 228 -22.00 7.98 9.03
CA VAL A 228 -22.75 7.33 10.12
C VAL A 228 -22.47 7.98 11.48
N VAL A 229 -21.23 8.39 11.75
CA VAL A 229 -20.92 9.17 12.96
C VAL A 229 -21.64 10.52 12.94
N LEU A 230 -21.69 11.21 11.79
CA LEU A 230 -22.43 12.47 11.63
C LEU A 230 -23.93 12.29 11.88
N ALA A 231 -24.52 11.16 11.49
CA ALA A 231 -25.93 10.86 11.79
C ALA A 231 -26.21 10.72 13.29
N ARG A 232 -25.20 10.39 14.11
CA ARG A 232 -25.32 10.28 15.57
C ARG A 232 -25.36 11.63 16.28
N LEU A 233 -25.03 12.73 15.60
CA LEU A 233 -25.22 14.09 16.13
C LEU A 233 -26.69 14.39 16.48
N ARG A 234 -27.64 13.60 15.95
CA ARG A 234 -29.06 13.62 16.34
C ARG A 234 -29.31 13.42 17.85
N TYR A 235 -28.36 12.85 18.58
CA TYR A 235 -28.48 12.59 20.02
C TYR A 235 -28.22 13.83 20.87
N LEU A 236 -27.55 14.83 20.32
CA LEU A 236 -27.24 16.08 21.00
C LEU A 236 -28.44 17.04 20.93
N PRO A 237 -28.62 17.95 21.90
CA PRO A 237 -29.67 18.97 21.90
C PRO A 237 -29.49 20.05 20.82
N LEU A 238 -28.62 19.82 19.84
CA LEU A 238 -28.39 20.73 18.70
C LEU A 238 -29.62 20.88 17.80
N GLN A 239 -30.58 19.96 17.88
CA GLN A 239 -31.79 20.00 17.05
C GLN A 239 -32.73 21.17 17.36
N GLU A 240 -32.63 21.74 18.56
CA GLU A 240 -33.39 22.93 18.95
C GLU A 240 -32.91 24.18 18.20
N TYR A 241 -31.61 24.26 17.93
CA TYR A 241 -30.99 25.40 17.23
C TYR A 241 -30.83 25.17 15.72
N TYR A 242 -30.55 23.92 15.31
CA TYR A 242 -30.26 23.56 13.93
C TYR A 242 -31.10 22.34 13.50
N PRO A 243 -32.35 22.57 13.06
CA PRO A 243 -33.24 21.49 12.66
C PRO A 243 -32.66 20.71 11.47
N ALA A 244 -32.69 19.38 11.57
CA ALA A 244 -32.23 18.45 10.52
C ALA A 244 -30.74 18.50 10.14
N LEU A 245 -29.88 19.18 10.93
CA LEU A 245 -28.44 19.27 10.68
C LEU A 245 -27.77 17.89 10.46
N TRP A 246 -27.99 16.95 11.37
CA TRP A 246 -27.41 15.59 11.27
C TRP A 246 -27.85 14.87 10.00
N PHE A 247 -29.09 15.12 9.55
CA PHE A 247 -29.67 14.46 8.39
C PHE A 247 -29.05 14.98 7.10
N ASN A 248 -28.89 16.30 7.00
CA ASN A 248 -28.23 16.95 5.88
C ASN A 248 -26.73 16.56 5.82
N LEU A 249 -26.02 16.64 6.95
CA LEU A 249 -24.61 16.25 7.03
C LEU A 249 -24.40 14.79 6.62
N HIS A 250 -25.28 13.88 7.09
CA HIS A 250 -25.26 12.49 6.68
C HIS A 250 -25.46 12.35 5.16
N ILE A 251 -26.52 12.93 4.60
CA ILE A 251 -26.84 12.77 3.18
C ILE A 251 -25.75 13.35 2.28
N TYR A 252 -25.30 14.59 2.53
CA TYR A 252 -24.27 15.20 1.69
C TYR A 252 -22.96 14.41 1.74
N CYS A 253 -22.52 13.99 2.94
CA CYS A 253 -21.34 13.17 3.11
C CYS A 253 -21.46 11.83 2.35
N GLN A 254 -22.59 11.13 2.50
CA GLN A 254 -22.80 9.83 1.86
C GLN A 254 -22.98 9.96 0.34
N SER A 255 -23.64 11.00 -0.15
CA SER A 255 -23.80 11.25 -1.59
C SER A 255 -22.45 11.51 -2.26
N ILE A 256 -21.61 12.38 -1.68
CA ILE A 256 -20.26 12.64 -2.22
C ILE A 256 -19.43 11.36 -2.20
N ALA A 257 -19.46 10.62 -1.08
CA ALA A 257 -18.76 9.35 -0.96
C ALA A 257 -19.20 8.35 -2.03
N TYR A 258 -20.50 8.23 -2.29
CA TYR A 258 -21.04 7.32 -3.29
C TYR A 258 -20.56 7.64 -4.71
N PHE A 259 -20.63 8.91 -5.14
CA PHE A 259 -20.19 9.29 -6.49
C PHE A 259 -18.68 9.14 -6.69
N LEU A 260 -17.87 9.54 -5.70
CA LEU A 260 -16.43 9.28 -5.71
C LEU A 260 -16.15 7.79 -5.76
N GLY A 261 -16.89 7.00 -4.97
CA GLY A 261 -16.77 5.57 -4.90
C GLY A 261 -17.12 4.86 -6.22
N ILE A 262 -18.12 5.33 -6.97
CA ILE A 262 -18.40 4.83 -8.33
C ILE A 262 -17.22 5.13 -9.26
N ALA A 263 -16.70 6.36 -9.27
CA ALA A 263 -15.57 6.72 -10.10
C ALA A 263 -14.34 5.87 -9.78
N GLY A 264 -14.02 5.71 -8.50
CA GLY A 264 -12.96 4.83 -8.02
C GLY A 264 -13.20 3.37 -8.40
N GLY A 265 -14.42 2.86 -8.23
CA GLY A 265 -14.82 1.51 -8.65
C GLY A 265 -14.64 1.28 -10.15
N GLY A 266 -15.04 2.24 -10.98
CA GLY A 266 -14.85 2.23 -12.43
C GLY A 266 -13.37 2.09 -12.83
N LEU A 267 -12.48 2.85 -12.19
CA LEU A 267 -11.03 2.68 -12.37
C LEU A 267 -10.56 1.27 -11.96
N GLY A 268 -11.15 0.69 -10.92
CA GLY A 268 -10.86 -0.67 -10.46
C GLY A 268 -11.24 -1.74 -11.49
N PHE A 269 -12.43 -1.64 -12.07
CA PHE A 269 -12.86 -2.53 -13.15
C PHE A 269 -12.01 -2.38 -14.41
N TYR A 270 -11.63 -1.15 -14.76
CA TYR A 270 -10.72 -0.87 -15.87
C TYR A 270 -9.36 -1.57 -15.68
N LEU A 271 -8.75 -1.44 -14.49
CA LEU A 271 -7.52 -2.15 -14.13
C LEU A 271 -7.70 -3.68 -14.16
N GLY A 272 -8.88 -4.16 -13.78
CA GLY A 272 -9.25 -5.57 -13.77
C GLY A 272 -9.22 -6.20 -15.16
N ARG A 273 -9.74 -5.50 -16.19
CA ARG A 273 -9.74 -5.96 -17.58
C ARG A 273 -8.35 -6.09 -18.20
N GLN A 274 -7.36 -5.36 -17.69
CA GLN A 274 -6.00 -5.35 -18.21
C GLN A 274 -5.03 -6.28 -17.43
N SER A 275 -5.50 -7.17 -16.57
CA SER A 275 -4.63 -8.06 -15.76
C SER A 275 -4.91 -9.53 -16.02
N SER A 276 -3.89 -10.27 -16.44
CA SER A 276 -3.91 -11.73 -16.64
C SER A 276 -3.76 -12.55 -15.35
N SER A 277 -3.49 -11.93 -14.21
CA SER A 277 -3.35 -12.62 -12.90
C SER A 277 -4.71 -12.78 -12.20
N VAL A 278 -5.30 -13.97 -12.38
CA VAL A 278 -6.68 -14.33 -12.00
C VAL A 278 -6.84 -14.73 -10.52
N LYS A 279 -5.78 -14.94 -9.72
CA LYS A 279 -5.94 -15.45 -8.34
C LYS A 279 -5.74 -14.41 -7.22
N GLN A 280 -4.77 -13.51 -7.32
CA GLN A 280 -4.44 -12.59 -6.20
C GLN A 280 -5.42 -11.42 -6.03
N HIS A 281 -6.11 -10.98 -7.08
CA HIS A 281 -7.01 -9.81 -7.01
C HIS A 281 -8.49 -10.14 -6.81
N THR A 282 -8.83 -11.41 -6.79
CA THR A 282 -10.21 -11.88 -6.98
C THR A 282 -11.11 -11.59 -5.80
N CYS A 283 -10.60 -11.76 -4.58
CA CYS A 283 -11.36 -11.42 -3.36
C CYS A 283 -11.69 -9.93 -3.27
N HIS A 284 -10.72 -9.03 -3.48
CA HIS A 284 -10.94 -7.58 -3.48
C HIS A 284 -11.94 -7.13 -4.56
N ARG A 285 -11.90 -7.77 -5.75
CA ARG A 285 -12.87 -7.49 -6.83
C ARG A 285 -14.29 -7.88 -6.45
N TYR A 286 -14.49 -9.08 -5.92
CA TYR A 286 -15.84 -9.53 -5.53
C TYR A 286 -16.40 -8.73 -4.35
N ILE A 287 -15.58 -8.44 -3.33
CA ILE A 287 -15.98 -7.58 -2.21
C ILE A 287 -16.34 -6.18 -2.75
N GLY A 288 -15.50 -5.61 -3.61
CA GLY A 288 -15.74 -4.29 -4.21
C GLY A 288 -17.01 -4.24 -5.09
N ALA A 289 -17.29 -5.31 -5.85
CA ALA A 289 -18.53 -5.39 -6.65
C ALA A 289 -19.77 -5.49 -5.75
N ALA A 290 -19.73 -6.35 -4.73
CA ALA A 290 -20.83 -6.46 -3.76
C ALA A 290 -21.06 -5.15 -2.99
N LEU A 291 -19.97 -4.46 -2.62
CA LEU A 291 -20.01 -3.14 -2.00
C LEU A 291 -20.77 -2.12 -2.88
N LEU A 292 -20.45 -2.04 -4.17
CA LEU A 292 -21.14 -1.13 -5.10
C LEU A 292 -22.63 -1.45 -5.22
N VAL A 293 -23.00 -2.73 -5.26
CA VAL A 293 -24.40 -3.16 -5.29
C VAL A 293 -25.12 -2.71 -4.01
N LEU A 294 -24.57 -2.98 -2.84
CA LEU A 294 -25.16 -2.57 -1.55
C LEU A 294 -25.27 -1.05 -1.42
N ALA A 295 -24.26 -0.30 -1.87
CA ALA A 295 -24.28 1.15 -1.84
C ALA A 295 -25.33 1.74 -2.80
N THR A 296 -25.51 1.14 -3.98
CA THR A 296 -26.53 1.56 -4.94
C THR A 296 -27.93 1.31 -4.38
N LEU A 297 -28.14 0.14 -3.79
CA LEU A 297 -29.37 -0.21 -3.07
C LEU A 297 -29.68 0.81 -1.95
N GLN A 298 -28.67 1.29 -1.24
CA GLN A 298 -28.82 2.35 -0.24
C GLN A 298 -29.29 3.70 -0.80
N VAL A 299 -28.72 4.12 -1.94
CA VAL A 299 -29.14 5.36 -2.60
C VAL A 299 -30.59 5.23 -3.12
N LEU A 300 -30.98 4.07 -3.62
CA LEU A 300 -32.36 3.78 -4.00
C LEU A 300 -33.30 3.76 -2.79
N ALA A 301 -32.85 3.22 -1.64
CA ALA A 301 -33.57 3.25 -0.38
C ALA A 301 -34.01 4.67 -0.02
N HIS A 302 -33.11 5.65 -0.19
CA HIS A 302 -33.41 7.03 0.12
C HIS A 302 -34.58 7.59 -0.70
N ARG A 303 -34.68 7.26 -2.00
CA ARG A 303 -35.80 7.66 -2.88
C ARG A 303 -37.13 7.03 -2.45
N LEU A 304 -37.08 5.83 -1.88
CA LEU A 304 -38.24 5.06 -1.43
C LEU A 304 -38.58 5.28 0.05
N ARG A 305 -38.01 6.31 0.69
CA ARG A 305 -38.16 6.57 2.12
C ARG A 305 -39.62 6.96 2.45
N PRO A 306 -40.38 6.13 3.22
CA PRO A 306 -41.76 6.44 3.59
C PRO A 306 -41.85 7.65 4.54
N SER A 307 -43.03 8.26 4.66
CA SER A 307 -43.30 9.30 5.67
C SER A 307 -43.09 8.76 7.10
N LYS A 308 -42.92 9.66 8.08
CA LYS A 308 -42.58 9.28 9.47
C LYS A 308 -43.65 8.39 10.11
N GLU A 309 -44.92 8.65 9.81
CA GLU A 309 -46.07 7.97 10.40
C GLU A 309 -46.50 6.69 9.64
N HIS A 310 -45.81 6.33 8.55
CA HIS A 310 -46.19 5.19 7.73
C HIS A 310 -45.71 3.85 8.32
N ASN A 311 -46.56 2.82 8.38
CA ASN A 311 -46.21 1.50 8.94
C ASN A 311 -44.96 0.86 8.29
N TYR A 312 -44.81 0.97 6.96
CA TYR A 312 -43.59 0.54 6.25
C TYR A 312 -42.28 1.23 6.66
N ARG A 313 -42.34 2.32 7.44
CA ARG A 313 -41.14 3.04 7.90
C ARG A 313 -40.24 2.15 8.76
N VAL A 314 -40.82 1.23 9.53
CA VAL A 314 -40.05 0.28 10.37
C VAL A 314 -39.22 -0.66 9.51
N TYR A 315 -39.83 -1.30 8.50
CA TYR A 315 -39.13 -2.18 7.56
C TYR A 315 -38.05 -1.43 6.77
N TRP A 316 -38.36 -0.20 6.32
CA TRP A 316 -37.39 0.66 5.66
C TRP A 316 -36.19 0.96 6.57
N ASN A 317 -36.41 1.25 7.87
CA ASN A 317 -35.32 1.50 8.81
C ASN A 317 -34.43 0.26 8.99
N ILE A 318 -35.01 -0.94 9.13
CA ILE A 318 -34.25 -2.21 9.23
C ILE A 318 -33.40 -2.40 7.98
N TYR A 319 -34.01 -2.30 6.80
CA TYR A 319 -33.33 -2.40 5.52
C TYR A 319 -32.18 -1.39 5.40
N HIS A 320 -32.44 -0.12 5.71
CA HIS A 320 -31.46 0.96 5.67
C HIS A 320 -30.32 0.73 6.67
N TRP A 321 -30.58 0.22 7.87
CA TRP A 321 -29.49 -0.09 8.81
C TRP A 321 -28.66 -1.28 8.36
N CYS A 322 -29.30 -2.40 8.00
CA CYS A 322 -28.59 -3.61 7.59
C CYS A 322 -27.72 -3.38 6.35
N THR A 323 -28.28 -2.77 5.30
CA THR A 323 -27.53 -2.48 4.07
C THR A 323 -26.46 -1.42 4.30
N GLY A 324 -26.70 -0.44 5.18
CA GLY A 324 -25.75 0.64 5.48
C GLY A 324 -24.52 0.14 6.24
N TYR A 325 -24.74 -0.58 7.35
CA TYR A 325 -23.64 -1.18 8.09
C TYR A 325 -22.92 -2.26 7.27
N GLY A 326 -23.64 -3.04 6.47
CA GLY A 326 -23.05 -3.99 5.53
C GLY A 326 -22.11 -3.30 4.52
N THR A 327 -22.54 -2.18 3.94
CA THR A 327 -21.72 -1.35 3.03
C THR A 327 -20.44 -0.87 3.72
N ILE A 328 -20.53 -0.37 4.95
CA ILE A 328 -19.36 0.11 5.70
C ILE A 328 -18.39 -1.02 6.01
N ILE A 329 -18.88 -2.17 6.49
CA ILE A 329 -18.03 -3.33 6.78
C ILE A 329 -17.31 -3.80 5.52
N MET A 330 -18.04 -3.94 4.40
CA MET A 330 -17.46 -4.32 3.12
C MET A 330 -16.43 -3.29 2.64
N GLY A 331 -16.71 -1.99 2.80
CA GLY A 331 -15.79 -0.90 2.48
C GLY A 331 -14.49 -0.97 3.26
N ILE A 332 -14.57 -1.15 4.58
CA ILE A 332 -13.41 -1.30 5.47
C ILE A 332 -12.57 -2.52 5.10
N LEU A 333 -13.22 -3.70 4.94
CA LEU A 333 -12.54 -4.94 4.55
C LEU A 333 -11.85 -4.79 3.19
N ASN A 334 -12.52 -4.14 2.23
CA ASN A 334 -11.97 -3.94 0.91
C ASN A 334 -10.77 -2.97 0.91
N CYS A 335 -10.79 -1.93 1.76
CA CYS A 335 -9.66 -1.04 1.97
C CYS A 335 -8.46 -1.78 2.56
N PHE A 336 -8.66 -2.62 3.59
CA PHE A 336 -7.57 -3.44 4.14
C PHE A 336 -6.98 -4.39 3.10
N LYS A 337 -7.83 -5.01 2.28
CA LYS A 337 -7.35 -5.83 1.15
C LYS A 337 -6.57 -4.99 0.14
N GLY A 338 -7.01 -3.77 -0.17
CA GLY A 338 -6.28 -2.83 -1.02
C GLY A 338 -4.91 -2.46 -0.46
N PHE A 339 -4.82 -2.15 0.84
CA PHE A 339 -3.55 -1.84 1.50
C PHE A 339 -2.59 -3.04 1.53
N GLN A 340 -3.10 -4.25 1.72
CA GLN A 340 -2.31 -5.49 1.62
C GLN A 340 -1.71 -5.67 0.22
N MET A 341 -2.44 -5.30 -0.85
CA MET A 341 -1.94 -5.41 -2.23
C MET A 341 -0.89 -4.35 -2.60
N MET A 342 -0.87 -3.21 -1.90
CA MET A 342 0.07 -2.12 -2.13
C MET A 342 1.25 -2.13 -1.14
N ASP A 343 1.22 -3.01 -0.13
CA ASP A 343 2.19 -3.13 0.96
C ASP A 343 2.57 -1.80 1.65
N VAL A 344 1.56 -0.95 1.86
CA VAL A 344 1.72 0.38 2.45
C VAL A 344 1.46 0.35 3.96
N GLY A 345 2.38 -0.25 4.73
CA GLY A 345 2.22 -0.49 6.17
C GLY A 345 1.86 0.74 7.01
N ILE A 346 2.46 1.89 6.73
CA ILE A 346 2.17 3.15 7.45
C ILE A 346 0.71 3.59 7.24
N TRP A 347 0.20 3.45 6.01
CA TRP A 347 -1.18 3.85 5.66
C TRP A 347 -2.23 2.94 6.29
N LYS A 348 -1.93 1.64 6.41
CA LYS A 348 -2.77 0.70 7.17
C LYS A 348 -2.91 1.16 8.64
N ASN A 349 -1.80 1.52 9.27
CA ASN A 349 -1.80 1.95 10.68
C ASN A 349 -2.53 3.29 10.85
N ALA A 350 -2.30 4.26 9.96
CA ALA A 350 -3.03 5.53 9.97
C ALA A 350 -4.54 5.32 9.81
N TYR A 351 -4.95 4.41 8.93
CA TYR A 351 -6.35 4.07 8.73
C TYR A 351 -6.98 3.40 9.96
N ILE A 352 -6.25 2.49 10.64
CA ILE A 352 -6.70 1.91 11.91
C ILE A 352 -6.90 3.01 12.97
N ALA A 353 -5.97 3.94 13.09
CA ALA A 353 -6.08 5.06 14.02
C ALA A 353 -7.30 5.95 13.71
N PHE A 354 -7.57 6.20 12.42
CA PHE A 354 -8.76 6.91 11.97
C PHE A 354 -10.06 6.18 12.34
N LEU A 355 -10.15 4.87 12.09
CA LEU A 355 -11.33 4.09 12.47
C LEU A 355 -11.53 4.05 13.99
N ALA A 356 -10.44 3.93 14.75
CA ALA A 356 -10.48 3.96 16.21
C ALA A 356 -10.98 5.30 16.74
N SER A 357 -10.56 6.43 16.15
CA SER A 357 -11.04 7.75 16.55
C SER A 357 -12.53 7.94 16.24
N LEU A 358 -13.00 7.47 15.07
CA LEU A 358 -14.44 7.48 14.76
C LEU A 358 -15.24 6.61 15.72
N ALA A 359 -14.74 5.42 16.07
CA ALA A 359 -15.39 4.53 17.03
C ALA A 359 -15.47 5.17 18.43
N PHE A 360 -14.41 5.84 18.87
CA PHE A 360 -14.39 6.59 20.12
C PHE A 360 -15.44 7.71 20.13
N VAL A 361 -15.49 8.54 19.08
CA VAL A 361 -16.50 9.60 18.95
C VAL A 361 -17.93 9.02 18.94
N ALA A 362 -18.15 7.92 18.23
CA ALA A 362 -19.45 7.25 18.19
C ALA A 362 -19.87 6.73 19.58
N ALA A 363 -18.93 6.19 20.36
CA ALA A 363 -19.17 5.73 21.72
C ALA A 363 -19.52 6.88 22.66
N VAL A 364 -18.77 8.00 22.59
CA VAL A 364 -19.07 9.21 23.37
C VAL A 364 -20.48 9.73 23.05
N LEU A 365 -20.86 9.80 21.77
CA LEU A 365 -22.20 10.23 21.37
C LEU A 365 -23.30 9.30 21.89
N GLU A 366 -23.05 7.99 21.96
CA GLU A 366 -24.01 7.02 22.52
C GLU A 366 -24.12 7.15 24.05
N VAL A 367 -23.01 7.38 24.75
CA VAL A 367 -23.03 7.67 26.20
C VAL A 367 -23.80 8.96 26.48
N SER A 368 -23.54 10.03 25.70
CA SER A 368 -24.28 11.29 25.80
C SER A 368 -25.78 11.09 25.58
N ARG A 369 -26.19 10.26 24.63
CA ARG A 369 -27.59 9.89 24.43
C ARG A 369 -28.19 9.24 25.68
N CYS A 370 -27.51 8.26 26.26
CA CYS A 370 -27.96 7.57 27.48
C CYS A 370 -28.10 8.55 28.65
N TYR A 371 -27.11 9.42 28.85
CA TYR A 371 -27.11 10.44 29.91
C TYR A 371 -28.26 11.44 29.76
N LEU A 372 -28.44 12.00 28.55
CA LEU A 372 -29.52 12.94 28.28
C LEU A 372 -30.91 12.32 28.46
N ASN A 373 -31.07 11.04 28.10
CA ASN A 373 -32.33 10.33 28.32
C ASN A 373 -32.61 10.06 29.81
N ALA A 374 -31.58 9.71 30.59
CA ALA A 374 -31.72 9.52 32.04
C ALA A 374 -32.14 10.83 32.74
N ASN A 375 -31.52 11.96 32.38
CA ASN A 375 -31.82 13.25 32.98
C ASN A 375 -33.21 13.80 32.59
N LYS A 376 -33.71 13.45 31.40
CA LYS A 376 -35.11 13.75 31.01
C LYS A 376 -36.13 12.99 31.86
N GLY A 377 -35.77 11.79 32.33
CA GLY A 377 -36.62 11.00 33.22
C GLY A 377 -36.64 11.49 34.67
N THR A 378 -35.65 12.28 35.10
CA THR A 378 -35.53 12.81 36.47
C THR A 378 -36.07 14.23 36.65
N ALA A 379 -36.40 14.93 35.57
CA ALA A 379 -37.07 16.23 35.66
C ALA A 379 -38.56 16.02 35.99
N THR A 380 -38.92 16.17 37.27
CA THR A 380 -40.33 16.30 37.67
C THR A 380 -40.99 17.46 36.92
N PRO A 381 -42.25 17.33 36.47
CA PRO A 381 -42.97 18.46 35.90
C PRO A 381 -43.23 19.46 37.03
N GLU A 382 -42.43 20.52 37.11
CA GLU A 382 -42.78 21.67 37.95
C GLU A 382 -44.11 22.24 37.45
N GLY A 383 -45.05 22.32 38.40
CA GLY A 383 -46.45 22.65 38.15
C GLY A 383 -46.61 23.98 37.44
N VAL A 384 -47.18 23.94 36.24
CA VAL A 384 -47.82 25.11 35.65
C VAL A 384 -49.22 25.18 36.26
N SER A 385 -49.39 26.14 37.18
CA SER A 385 -50.67 26.58 37.68
C SER A 385 -51.61 26.88 36.53
N ALA A 386 -52.86 26.43 36.66
CA ALA A 386 -53.97 26.88 35.84
C ALA A 386 -53.98 28.40 35.72
N ASN A 387 -53.89 28.90 34.49
CA ASN A 387 -54.60 30.12 34.14
C ASN A 387 -55.19 30.00 32.74
N VAL A 388 -56.50 30.23 32.75
CA VAL A 388 -57.44 30.31 31.63
C VAL A 388 -57.06 31.47 30.70
N GLY A 389 -57.20 31.27 29.39
CA GLY A 389 -57.14 32.36 28.41
C GLY A 389 -56.97 31.92 26.96
N ILE A 390 -58.07 31.49 26.33
CA ILE A 390 -58.62 31.91 25.02
C ILE A 390 -57.66 32.34 23.87
N GLU A 391 -57.97 31.84 22.66
CA GLU A 391 -57.60 32.34 21.30
C GLU A 391 -56.14 32.15 20.83
N ASP A 392 -55.80 31.84 19.57
CA ASP A 392 -56.53 31.56 18.34
C ASP A 392 -55.58 30.84 17.35
N LYS A 393 -56.16 30.34 16.26
CA LYS A 393 -55.56 29.59 15.13
C LYS A 393 -54.33 30.23 14.45
N ALA A 394 -53.40 29.39 13.98
CA ALA A 394 -52.99 29.25 12.56
C ALA A 394 -51.97 28.11 12.39
#